data_AF-A0A5E6N2I3-F1
#
_entry.id   AF-A0A5E6N2I3-F1
#
_cell.length_a   1.000
_cell.length_b   1.000
_cell.length_c   1.000
_cell.angle_alpha   90.00
_cell.angle_beta   90.00
_cell.angle_gamma   90.00
#
_symmetry.space_group_name_H-M   'P 1'
#
loop_
_entity.id
_entity.type
_entity.pdbx_description
1 polymer ?
#
loop_
_entity_poly.entity_id
_entity_poly.type
_entity_poly.pdbx_seq_one_letter_code
_entity_poly.pdbx_strand_id
1 'polypeptide(L)'
;MDDSRSELAYSKNKGTLSAAQNLTINANESITNGETIQNNEFLGQVTTNYQDNPAVAEAIATNGQFKINKPTQAQPYVIETRNEFVDITQFKASQYLFARPNIRFLDPAMSSPITLGDAYWEHQQLQKQISEQTKQTRLYADYDMNATFDRLFDQSNEEYEKLTDEGVEITFGVSLSKAAIKALTQDIVWYENQTVELNGKQYTALMPRLYLAGATLEDLSKTPQAFLSAQNITINSNGTIVNSGTITSQDDTHITASNITNQNGVMTGNNINLNAQNTLLNQSGDITAVNNLKLKAKTITNIASEQTITKGTNITQSVGSASNLQGGNVNINAQDITNTASNITANNLDITANNLNIATQQNTTDLKAGGGDNYSNSQSTKHQGSNLKVTGDLNISANNINIQGSKVVANNATIKSDNLNIAAVQDSKATQMKSSAKGLFSSSVSASTKATTTNIASNLTANNLTIETTKEDINITGSNIDAQQQLSLNSAKDINIKAGYDGSLNESYHKTSSFSLGGLVGIGPLYTSTEDLEGRIKKTAVNSTLSGNNITLNANNNINAAGVDIQADNSISGTAKDINIQNVNNTDTHYLNTKK
;
A
#
# COMPACT_ATOMS: atom_id res chain seq x y z
N MET A 1 16.72 23.24 -34.47
CA MET A 1 15.47 22.61 -33.99
C MET A 1 15.90 21.39 -33.24
N ASP A 2 15.83 21.47 -31.92
CA ASP A 2 16.33 20.46 -30.99
C ASP A 2 15.34 19.29 -30.99
N ASP A 3 15.78 18.11 -31.44
CA ASP A 3 14.95 16.92 -31.57
C ASP A 3 14.74 16.29 -30.19
N SER A 4 13.79 16.88 -29.44
CA SER A 4 13.42 16.50 -28.07
C SER A 4 12.50 15.28 -28.00
N ARG A 5 12.64 14.34 -28.94
CA ARG A 5 11.88 13.08 -28.95
C ARG A 5 12.50 12.10 -27.94
N SER A 6 11.66 11.50 -27.11
CA SER A 6 12.12 10.55 -26.09
C SER A 6 12.53 9.24 -26.74
N GLU A 7 13.80 8.92 -26.69
CA GLU A 7 14.21 7.53 -26.69
C GLU A 7 13.73 6.90 -25.39
N LEU A 8 12.80 5.95 -25.50
CA LEU A 8 12.41 5.08 -24.40
C LEU A 8 13.57 4.11 -24.11
N ALA A 9 14.49 4.53 -23.25
CA ALA A 9 15.47 3.65 -22.65
C ALA A 9 14.77 2.76 -21.61
N TYR A 10 14.36 1.56 -22.02
CA TYR A 10 13.88 0.53 -21.10
C TYR A 10 15.05 -0.29 -20.57
N SER A 11 15.10 -0.48 -19.25
CA SER A 11 15.97 -1.45 -18.58
C SER A 11 15.55 -2.89 -18.96
N LYS A 12 16.08 -3.38 -20.09
CA LYS A 12 16.00 -4.80 -20.48
C LYS A 12 16.84 -5.71 -19.59
N ASN A 13 17.82 -5.17 -18.90
CA ASN A 13 18.79 -5.96 -18.16
C ASN A 13 18.49 -5.90 -16.65
N LYS A 14 17.91 -6.97 -16.11
CA LYS A 14 17.94 -7.20 -14.66
C LYS A 14 19.39 -7.31 -14.23
N GLY A 15 19.86 -6.40 -13.38
CA GLY A 15 21.17 -6.52 -12.75
C GLY A 15 21.25 -7.84 -12.01
N THR A 16 22.07 -8.78 -12.48
CA THR A 16 22.23 -10.10 -11.87
C THR A 16 23.69 -10.31 -11.51
N LEU A 17 23.99 -10.47 -10.23
CA LEU A 17 25.28 -10.95 -9.75
C LEU A 17 25.05 -12.29 -9.09
N SER A 18 25.67 -13.33 -9.63
CA SER A 18 25.57 -14.68 -9.05
C SER A 18 26.95 -15.31 -8.90
N ALA A 19 27.11 -16.08 -7.84
CA ALA A 19 28.31 -16.88 -7.58
C ALA A 19 27.89 -18.27 -7.09
N ALA A 20 28.60 -19.33 -7.47
CA ALA A 20 28.25 -20.67 -7.02
C ALA A 20 28.47 -20.88 -5.51
N GLN A 21 29.47 -20.20 -4.94
CA GLN A 21 29.85 -20.33 -3.53
C GLN A 21 29.71 -18.99 -2.80
N ASN A 22 30.69 -18.10 -2.95
CA ASN A 22 30.74 -16.85 -2.18
C ASN A 22 30.57 -15.64 -3.11
N LEU A 23 29.64 -14.76 -2.76
CA LEU A 23 29.52 -13.43 -3.36
C LEU A 23 29.86 -12.39 -2.28
N THR A 24 30.97 -11.67 -2.48
CA THR A 24 31.39 -10.58 -1.58
C THR A 24 31.33 -9.25 -2.32
N ILE A 25 30.62 -8.27 -1.77
CA ILE A 25 30.50 -6.92 -2.30
C ILE A 25 30.94 -5.93 -1.22
N ASN A 26 31.89 -5.06 -1.55
CA ASN A 26 32.38 -4.01 -0.64
C ASN A 26 32.24 -2.65 -1.32
N ALA A 27 31.73 -1.66 -0.62
CA ALA A 27 31.67 -0.27 -1.09
C ALA A 27 32.02 0.72 0.01
N ASN A 28 32.65 1.84 -0.35
CA ASN A 28 32.97 2.89 0.61
C ASN A 28 31.79 3.83 0.89
N GLU A 29 30.81 3.91 -0.02
CA GLU A 29 29.71 4.88 0.07
C GLU A 29 28.35 4.20 0.15
N SER A 30 27.90 3.55 -0.93
CA SER A 30 26.59 2.92 -0.97
C SER A 30 26.56 1.68 -1.85
N ILE A 31 25.56 0.83 -1.62
CA ILE A 31 25.23 -0.31 -2.49
C ILE A 31 23.73 -0.29 -2.70
N THR A 32 23.32 -0.32 -3.96
CA THR A 32 21.91 -0.44 -4.33
C THR A 32 21.70 -1.74 -5.08
N ASN A 33 20.86 -2.64 -4.55
CA ASN A 33 20.36 -3.80 -5.27
C ASN A 33 18.92 -3.52 -5.72
N GLY A 34 18.76 -3.24 -7.02
CA GLY A 34 17.50 -2.79 -7.62
C GLY A 34 17.61 -1.36 -8.10
N GLU A 35 16.53 -0.82 -8.66
CA GLU A 35 16.52 0.59 -9.04
C GLU A 35 16.29 1.45 -7.80
N THR A 36 17.06 2.54 -7.69
CA THR A 36 16.68 3.67 -6.87
C THR A 36 15.51 4.32 -7.60
N ILE A 37 14.29 4.17 -7.13
CA ILE A 37 13.17 4.96 -7.65
C ILE A 37 13.40 6.40 -7.16
N GLN A 38 14.20 7.14 -7.91
CA GLN A 38 14.22 8.60 -7.86
C GLN A 38 13.28 9.07 -8.96
N ASN A 39 12.18 9.72 -8.57
CA ASN A 39 11.39 10.51 -9.50
C ASN A 39 12.32 11.54 -10.17
N ASN A 40 12.54 11.35 -11.47
CA ASN A 40 13.25 12.18 -12.43
C ASN A 40 14.67 11.72 -12.83
N GLU A 41 14.78 11.56 -14.16
CA GLU A 41 15.98 11.55 -15.02
C GLU A 41 16.71 10.21 -15.23
N PHE A 42 16.49 9.61 -16.40
CA PHE A 42 17.60 9.23 -17.26
C PHE A 42 17.21 9.36 -18.75
N LEU A 43 17.78 10.38 -19.39
CA LEU A 43 17.87 10.53 -20.84
C LEU A 43 19.26 10.05 -21.25
N GLY A 44 19.32 9.14 -22.21
CA GLY A 44 20.54 8.87 -22.96
C GLY A 44 20.16 8.42 -24.36
N GLN A 45 20.52 9.24 -25.36
CA GLN A 45 20.39 8.94 -26.78
C GLN A 45 21.35 7.81 -27.19
N VAL A 46 20.87 6.85 -27.98
CA VAL A 46 21.66 5.97 -28.83
C VAL A 46 21.08 6.05 -30.25
N THR A 47 21.72 6.88 -31.04
CA THR A 47 21.58 6.89 -32.51
C THR A 47 22.28 5.66 -33.08
N THR A 48 21.60 4.82 -33.88
CA THR A 48 22.27 3.85 -34.77
C THR A 48 21.55 3.67 -36.11
N ASN A 49 22.30 3.81 -37.22
CA ASN A 49 21.93 3.49 -38.61
C ASN A 49 21.68 1.96 -38.78
N TYR A 50 20.51 1.48 -39.19
CA TYR A 50 19.87 1.37 -40.53
C TYR A 50 20.31 0.23 -41.49
N GLN A 51 21.05 -0.78 -41.04
CA GLN A 51 21.09 -2.10 -41.71
C GLN A 51 20.75 -3.30 -40.81
N ASP A 52 20.56 -3.09 -39.52
CA ASP A 52 20.07 -4.08 -38.56
C ASP A 52 18.73 -3.59 -37.99
N ASN A 53 17.59 -3.85 -38.65
CA ASN A 53 16.30 -3.74 -37.96
C ASN A 53 16.10 -5.06 -37.19
N PRO A 54 16.27 -5.09 -35.86
CA PRO A 54 16.24 -6.33 -35.09
C PRO A 54 14.88 -7.02 -35.20
N ALA A 55 13.79 -6.27 -35.38
CA ALA A 55 12.44 -6.82 -35.48
C ALA A 55 12.21 -7.60 -36.78
N VAL A 56 12.83 -7.16 -37.89
CA VAL A 56 12.77 -7.87 -39.18
C VAL A 56 13.76 -9.04 -39.20
N ALA A 57 14.96 -8.87 -38.64
CA ALA A 57 15.95 -9.95 -38.52
C ALA A 57 15.51 -11.08 -37.56
N GLU A 58 14.87 -10.76 -36.43
CA GLU A 58 14.31 -11.70 -35.43
C GLU A 58 13.13 -12.51 -36.01
N ALA A 59 12.29 -11.88 -36.84
CA ALA A 59 11.21 -12.57 -37.56
C ALA A 59 11.72 -13.53 -38.66
N ILE A 60 12.86 -13.22 -39.31
CA ILE A 60 13.49 -14.11 -40.30
C ILE A 60 14.21 -15.28 -39.60
N ALA A 61 14.72 -15.09 -38.38
CA ALA A 61 15.50 -16.09 -37.63
C ALA A 61 14.68 -17.23 -37.00
N THR A 62 13.34 -17.21 -37.10
CA THR A 62 12.43 -18.12 -36.38
C THR A 62 11.86 -19.21 -37.29
N ASN A 63 12.39 -20.46 -37.22
CA ASN A 63 11.83 -21.76 -37.69
C ASN A 63 10.90 -21.82 -38.94
N GLY A 64 10.91 -20.81 -39.82
CA GLY A 64 9.97 -20.66 -40.94
C GLY A 64 8.58 -20.07 -40.60
N GLN A 65 8.29 -19.63 -39.37
CA GLN A 65 6.93 -19.22 -38.95
C GLN A 65 6.43 -17.93 -39.66
N PHE A 66 7.34 -17.00 -39.96
CA PHE A 66 7.03 -15.74 -40.62
C PHE A 66 7.57 -15.71 -42.05
N LYS A 67 6.96 -14.88 -42.89
CA LYS A 67 7.49 -14.51 -44.21
C LYS A 67 7.35 -13.00 -44.40
N ILE A 68 8.26 -12.44 -45.18
CA ILE A 68 8.17 -11.05 -45.62
C ILE A 68 7.24 -11.00 -46.82
N ASN A 69 6.27 -10.09 -46.78
CA ASN A 69 5.34 -9.82 -47.87
C ASN A 69 5.50 -8.37 -48.33
N LYS A 70 5.19 -8.12 -49.61
CA LYS A 70 5.04 -6.77 -50.13
C LYS A 70 3.64 -6.29 -49.75
N PRO A 71 3.50 -5.25 -48.91
CA PRO A 71 2.19 -4.83 -48.44
C PRO A 71 1.30 -4.37 -49.59
N THR A 72 0.02 -4.74 -49.52
CA THR A 72 -1.05 -4.35 -50.46
C THR A 72 -2.26 -3.83 -49.67
N GLN A 73 -3.27 -3.27 -50.34
CA GLN A 73 -4.49 -2.84 -49.66
C GLN A 73 -5.23 -4.00 -48.97
N ALA A 74 -5.14 -5.22 -49.50
CA ALA A 74 -5.74 -6.42 -48.90
C ALA A 74 -4.84 -7.06 -47.80
N GLN A 75 -3.54 -6.78 -47.83
CA GLN A 75 -2.55 -7.26 -46.86
C GLN A 75 -1.61 -6.10 -46.47
N PRO A 76 -2.10 -5.14 -45.68
CA PRO A 76 -1.35 -3.92 -45.32
C PRO A 76 -0.36 -4.18 -44.18
N TYR A 77 0.45 -5.22 -44.30
CA TYR A 77 1.53 -5.54 -43.36
C TYR A 77 2.75 -6.09 -44.09
N VAL A 78 3.93 -5.84 -43.51
CA VAL A 78 5.22 -6.26 -44.09
C VAL A 78 5.61 -7.67 -43.67
N ILE A 79 5.35 -8.05 -42.41
CA ILE A 79 5.62 -9.38 -41.87
C ILE A 79 4.29 -10.15 -41.79
N GLU A 80 4.23 -11.29 -42.46
CA GLU A 80 3.06 -12.17 -42.51
C GLU A 80 3.38 -13.50 -41.82
N THR A 81 2.51 -13.91 -40.91
CA THR A 81 2.50 -15.20 -40.27
C THR A 81 1.97 -16.23 -41.25
N ARG A 82 2.67 -17.35 -41.43
CA ARG A 82 2.19 -18.40 -42.34
C ARG A 82 1.01 -19.12 -41.69
N ASN A 83 -0.11 -19.16 -42.43
CA ASN A 83 -1.36 -19.77 -41.98
C ASN A 83 -1.25 -21.28 -41.69
N GLU A 84 -0.19 -21.93 -42.17
CA GLU A 84 0.14 -23.34 -41.85
C GLU A 84 0.54 -23.55 -40.38
N PHE A 85 0.89 -22.49 -39.64
CA PHE A 85 1.25 -22.55 -38.22
C PHE A 85 0.23 -21.89 -37.30
N VAL A 86 -0.42 -20.81 -37.74
CA VAL A 86 -1.33 -19.99 -36.91
C VAL A 86 -2.47 -19.45 -37.75
N ASP A 87 -3.71 -19.64 -37.30
CA ASP A 87 -4.88 -18.98 -37.87
C ASP A 87 -4.94 -17.52 -37.39
N ILE A 88 -4.50 -16.59 -38.23
CA ILE A 88 -4.43 -15.16 -37.91
C ILE A 88 -5.81 -14.52 -37.69
N THR A 89 -6.91 -15.17 -38.09
CA THR A 89 -8.28 -14.63 -37.94
C THR A 89 -8.76 -14.61 -36.48
N GLN A 90 -8.06 -15.31 -35.58
CA GLN A 90 -8.34 -15.35 -34.15
C GLN A 90 -7.76 -14.15 -33.38
N PHE A 91 -6.98 -13.29 -34.03
CA PHE A 91 -6.23 -12.19 -33.40
C PHE A 91 -6.79 -10.83 -33.79
N LYS A 92 -7.02 -9.96 -32.79
CA LYS A 92 -7.45 -8.57 -32.96
C LYS A 92 -6.27 -7.63 -32.70
N ALA A 93 -5.87 -6.87 -33.71
CA ALA A 93 -4.79 -5.88 -33.63
C ALA A 93 -5.04 -4.75 -34.66
N SER A 94 -3.99 -4.09 -35.14
CA SER A 94 -4.06 -2.87 -35.97
C SER A 94 -5.12 -2.90 -37.07
N GLN A 95 -5.20 -3.96 -37.87
CA GLN A 95 -6.09 -4.02 -39.03
C GLN A 95 -7.58 -4.14 -38.67
N TYR A 96 -7.88 -4.80 -37.56
CA TYR A 96 -9.23 -4.79 -36.99
C TYR A 96 -9.54 -3.44 -36.34
N LEU A 97 -8.55 -2.86 -35.66
CA LEU A 97 -8.70 -1.66 -34.86
C LEU A 97 -8.81 -0.39 -35.73
N PHE A 98 -8.04 -0.27 -36.81
CA PHE A 98 -8.11 0.84 -37.78
C PHE A 98 -9.39 0.87 -38.62
N ALA A 99 -10.08 -0.28 -38.74
CA ALA A 99 -11.34 -0.38 -39.45
C ALA A 99 -12.56 0.06 -38.61
N ARG A 100 -12.36 0.35 -37.32
CA ARG A 100 -13.45 0.79 -36.42
C ARG A 100 -13.92 2.21 -36.79
N PRO A 101 -15.22 2.52 -36.65
CA PRO A 101 -15.70 3.88 -36.83
C PRO A 101 -15.21 4.80 -35.69
N ASN A 102 -15.08 6.11 -35.97
CA ASN A 102 -14.77 7.16 -34.97
C ASN A 102 -13.36 7.10 -34.33
N ILE A 103 -12.36 6.64 -35.06
CA ILE A 103 -10.96 6.75 -34.64
C ILE A 103 -10.50 8.19 -34.88
N ARG A 104 -10.10 8.88 -33.82
CA ARG A 104 -9.84 10.33 -33.83
C ARG A 104 -8.39 10.67 -34.16
N PHE A 105 -7.46 9.77 -33.82
CA PHE A 105 -6.04 9.95 -34.09
C PHE A 105 -5.61 9.52 -35.50
N LEU A 106 -6.46 8.79 -36.23
CA LEU A 106 -6.17 8.34 -37.58
C LEU A 106 -6.67 9.38 -38.59
N ASP A 107 -5.79 9.81 -39.50
CA ASP A 107 -6.17 10.70 -40.59
C ASP A 107 -7.26 10.03 -41.46
N PRO A 108 -8.43 10.66 -41.67
CA PRO A 108 -9.49 10.14 -42.54
C PRO A 108 -9.04 9.84 -43.98
N ALA A 109 -7.96 10.46 -44.47
CA ALA A 109 -7.37 10.17 -45.77
C ALA A 109 -6.53 8.86 -45.77
N MET A 110 -6.16 8.33 -44.60
CA MET A 110 -5.35 7.13 -44.43
C MET A 110 -6.22 5.87 -44.34
N SER A 111 -6.74 5.44 -45.49
CA SER A 111 -7.71 4.33 -45.59
C SER A 111 -7.19 2.92 -45.24
N SER A 112 -5.87 2.70 -45.22
CA SER A 112 -5.27 1.41 -44.83
C SER A 112 -3.81 1.61 -44.41
N PRO A 113 -3.55 1.91 -43.13
CA PRO A 113 -2.20 2.10 -42.62
C PRO A 113 -1.39 0.80 -42.74
N ILE A 114 -0.21 0.90 -43.33
CA ILE A 114 0.71 -0.24 -43.45
C ILE A 114 1.36 -0.48 -42.08
N THR A 115 1.26 -1.69 -41.57
CA THR A 115 1.86 -2.13 -40.30
C THR A 115 3.09 -2.99 -40.51
N LEU A 116 3.95 -3.07 -39.50
CA LEU A 116 5.19 -3.83 -39.59
C LEU A 116 4.93 -5.34 -39.66
N GLY A 117 3.87 -5.83 -39.01
CA GLY A 117 3.44 -7.22 -39.12
C GLY A 117 1.93 -7.37 -38.96
N ASP A 118 1.44 -8.58 -39.25
CA ASP A 118 0.04 -8.94 -39.08
C ASP A 118 -0.39 -9.03 -37.61
N ALA A 119 -1.67 -9.33 -37.38
CA ALA A 119 -2.26 -9.30 -36.04
C ALA A 119 -1.60 -10.27 -35.06
N TYR A 120 -1.17 -11.45 -35.51
CA TYR A 120 -0.46 -12.40 -34.66
C TYR A 120 0.93 -11.88 -34.30
N TRP A 121 1.65 -11.32 -35.28
CA TRP A 121 2.96 -10.74 -35.03
C TRP A 121 2.89 -9.54 -34.06
N GLU A 122 1.89 -8.67 -34.20
CA GLU A 122 1.65 -7.56 -33.27
C GLU A 122 1.31 -8.02 -31.85
N HIS A 123 0.58 -9.13 -31.71
CA HIS A 123 0.38 -9.80 -30.41
C HIS A 123 1.69 -10.21 -29.78
N GLN A 124 2.60 -10.82 -30.55
CA GLN A 124 3.92 -11.15 -30.02
C GLN A 124 4.71 -9.90 -29.61
N GLN A 125 4.65 -8.82 -30.40
CA GLN A 125 5.36 -7.58 -30.08
C GLN A 125 4.81 -6.89 -28.83
N LEU A 126 3.49 -6.80 -28.68
CA LEU A 126 2.89 -6.19 -27.50
C LEU A 126 3.11 -7.08 -26.27
N GLN A 127 3.01 -8.41 -26.40
CA GLN A 127 3.29 -9.35 -25.32
C GLN A 127 4.74 -9.24 -24.84
N LYS A 128 5.67 -9.08 -25.79
CA LYS A 128 7.08 -8.80 -25.52
C LYS A 128 7.25 -7.48 -24.79
N GLN A 129 6.60 -6.41 -25.24
CA GLN A 129 6.66 -5.10 -24.58
C GLN A 129 6.06 -5.12 -23.17
N ILE A 130 4.91 -5.78 -22.96
CA ILE A 130 4.34 -5.99 -21.62
C ILE A 130 5.36 -6.72 -20.75
N SER A 131 5.87 -7.87 -21.18
CA SER A 131 6.84 -8.64 -20.41
C SER A 131 8.14 -7.86 -20.14
N GLU A 132 8.59 -7.04 -21.08
CA GLU A 132 9.81 -6.26 -20.94
C GLU A 132 9.64 -5.08 -19.97
N GLN A 133 8.50 -4.38 -20.03
CA GLN A 133 8.20 -3.19 -19.24
C GLN A 133 7.67 -3.51 -17.84
N THR A 134 6.82 -4.54 -17.70
CA THR A 134 6.13 -4.87 -16.44
C THR A 134 6.72 -6.08 -15.73
N LYS A 135 7.52 -6.89 -16.43
CA LYS A 135 7.98 -8.23 -15.99
C LYS A 135 6.83 -9.21 -15.68
N GLN A 136 5.62 -8.91 -16.14
CA GLN A 136 4.44 -9.77 -16.02
C GLN A 136 4.11 -10.41 -17.37
N THR A 137 3.43 -11.56 -17.35
CA THR A 137 2.93 -12.21 -18.57
C THR A 137 1.70 -11.52 -19.15
N ARG A 138 1.02 -10.65 -18.40
CA ARG A 138 -0.16 -9.89 -18.84
C ARG A 138 -0.14 -8.51 -18.19
N LEU A 139 -0.67 -7.50 -18.87
CA LEU A 139 -0.79 -6.14 -18.34
C LEU A 139 -2.01 -6.01 -17.41
N TYR A 140 -3.12 -6.67 -17.75
CA TYR A 140 -4.33 -6.73 -16.92
C TYR A 140 -4.65 -8.20 -16.62
N ALA A 141 -4.77 -8.55 -15.33
CA ALA A 141 -4.85 -9.95 -14.89
C ALA A 141 -6.01 -10.74 -15.54
N ASP A 142 -7.17 -10.09 -15.69
CA ASP A 142 -8.42 -10.70 -16.18
C ASP A 142 -8.58 -10.64 -17.71
N TYR A 143 -7.60 -10.08 -18.43
CA TYR A 143 -7.71 -9.87 -19.88
C TYR A 143 -6.82 -10.86 -20.62
N ASP A 144 -7.35 -11.47 -21.68
CA ASP A 144 -6.51 -12.11 -22.69
C ASP A 144 -5.87 -11.05 -23.60
N MET A 145 -5.05 -11.49 -24.56
CA MET A 145 -4.31 -10.56 -25.41
C MET A 145 -5.20 -9.79 -26.39
N ASN A 146 -6.30 -10.38 -26.85
CA ASN A 146 -7.28 -9.70 -27.70
C ASN A 146 -8.00 -8.60 -26.92
N ALA A 147 -8.45 -8.90 -25.70
CA ALA A 147 -9.08 -7.94 -24.81
C ALA A 147 -8.11 -6.83 -24.39
N THR A 148 -6.84 -7.17 -24.18
CA THR A 148 -5.77 -6.21 -23.84
C THR A 148 -5.53 -5.22 -25.00
N PHE A 149 -5.42 -5.72 -26.24
CA PHE A 149 -5.31 -4.86 -27.42
C PHE A 149 -6.54 -3.97 -27.61
N ASP A 150 -7.75 -4.55 -27.52
CA ASP A 150 -9.00 -3.81 -27.64
C ASP A 150 -9.05 -2.66 -26.62
N ARG A 151 -8.72 -2.94 -25.36
CA ARG A 151 -8.69 -1.95 -24.28
C ARG A 151 -7.66 -0.86 -24.50
N LEU A 152 -6.40 -1.21 -24.74
CA LEU A 152 -5.32 -0.23 -24.93
C LEU A 152 -5.60 0.70 -26.12
N PHE A 153 -6.23 0.18 -27.17
CA PHE A 153 -6.58 0.98 -28.34
C PHE A 153 -7.74 1.95 -28.08
N ASP A 154 -8.76 1.50 -27.35
CA ASP A 154 -9.86 2.38 -26.93
C ASP A 154 -9.32 3.52 -26.04
N GLN A 155 -8.41 3.18 -25.12
CA GLN A 155 -7.69 4.15 -24.29
C GLN A 155 -6.83 5.11 -25.13
N SER A 156 -6.17 4.64 -26.20
CA SER A 156 -5.44 5.53 -27.13
C SER A 156 -6.37 6.57 -27.77
N ASN A 157 -7.60 6.20 -28.09
CA ASN A 157 -8.57 7.12 -28.70
C ASN A 157 -9.06 8.18 -27.69
N GLU A 158 -9.28 7.78 -26.44
CA GLU A 158 -9.66 8.67 -25.34
C GLU A 158 -8.53 9.62 -24.96
N GLU A 159 -7.31 9.12 -24.78
CA GLU A 159 -6.14 9.93 -24.43
C GLU A 159 -5.77 10.89 -25.56
N TYR A 160 -5.96 10.52 -26.83
CA TYR A 160 -5.76 11.44 -27.96
C TYR A 160 -6.65 12.67 -27.87
N GLU A 161 -7.96 12.48 -27.62
CA GLU A 161 -8.89 13.59 -27.46
C GLU A 161 -8.48 14.48 -26.28
N LYS A 162 -8.23 13.87 -25.12
CA LYS A 162 -7.86 14.58 -23.91
C LYS A 162 -6.56 15.38 -24.06
N LEU A 163 -5.51 14.76 -24.60
CA LEU A 163 -4.22 15.42 -24.78
C LEU A 163 -4.32 16.58 -25.78
N THR A 164 -5.11 16.40 -26.85
CA THR A 164 -5.39 17.48 -27.82
C THR A 164 -6.12 18.65 -27.16
N ASP A 165 -7.13 18.37 -26.32
CA ASP A 165 -7.88 19.39 -25.57
C ASP A 165 -7.00 20.15 -24.55
N GLU A 166 -5.99 19.47 -24.00
CA GLU A 166 -4.98 20.05 -23.10
C GLU A 166 -3.85 20.78 -23.84
N GLY A 167 -3.89 20.85 -25.17
CA GLY A 167 -2.87 21.49 -26.00
C GLY A 167 -1.56 20.69 -26.10
N VAL A 168 -1.58 19.41 -25.75
CA VAL A 168 -0.45 18.49 -25.88
C VAL A 168 -0.55 17.77 -27.22
N GLU A 169 0.28 18.18 -28.17
CA GLU A 169 0.28 17.59 -29.51
C GLU A 169 0.81 16.15 -29.48
N ILE A 170 0.00 15.22 -29.97
CA ILE A 170 0.41 13.85 -30.31
C ILE A 170 -0.02 13.55 -31.75
N THR A 171 0.86 12.92 -32.52
CA THR A 171 0.64 12.67 -33.95
C THR A 171 0.80 11.19 -34.24
N PHE A 172 -0.19 10.60 -34.91
CA PHE A 172 -0.12 9.20 -35.32
C PHE A 172 1.08 8.96 -36.24
N GLY A 173 1.82 7.88 -36.01
CA GLY A 173 3.09 7.60 -36.69
C GLY A 173 4.30 8.33 -36.10
N VAL A 174 4.13 9.15 -35.06
CA VAL A 174 5.23 9.82 -34.36
C VAL A 174 5.27 9.33 -32.91
N SER A 175 6.47 9.07 -32.38
CA SER A 175 6.67 8.70 -30.98
C SER A 175 6.20 9.82 -30.05
N LEU A 176 5.63 9.45 -28.90
CA LEU A 176 5.11 10.43 -27.96
C LEU A 176 6.23 11.28 -27.35
N SER A 177 5.96 12.56 -27.14
CA SER A 177 6.87 13.42 -26.39
C SER A 177 6.83 13.07 -24.91
N LYS A 178 7.87 13.43 -24.15
CA LYS A 178 7.86 13.23 -22.69
C LYS A 178 6.70 13.93 -21.98
N ALA A 179 6.31 15.10 -22.47
CA ALA A 179 5.18 15.85 -21.93
C ALA A 179 3.88 15.07 -22.14
N ALA A 180 3.70 14.47 -23.32
CA ALA A 180 2.57 13.59 -23.61
C ALA A 180 2.59 12.33 -22.74
N ILE A 181 3.71 11.62 -22.64
CA ILE A 181 3.85 10.43 -21.78
C ILE A 181 3.49 10.76 -20.32
N LYS A 182 3.94 11.90 -19.81
CA LYS A 182 3.65 12.35 -18.44
C LYS A 182 2.18 12.71 -18.23
N ALA A 183 1.50 13.18 -19.26
CA ALA A 183 0.10 13.60 -19.21
C ALA A 183 -0.89 12.42 -19.40
N LEU A 184 -0.39 11.24 -19.78
CA LEU A 184 -1.22 10.03 -19.90
C LEU A 184 -1.88 9.69 -18.57
N THR A 185 -3.20 9.55 -18.60
CA THR A 185 -3.97 9.04 -17.46
C THR A 185 -4.27 7.55 -17.55
N GLN A 186 -4.10 6.97 -18.73
CA GLN A 186 -4.33 5.56 -19.03
C GLN A 186 -3.17 4.98 -19.85
N ASP A 187 -2.91 3.68 -19.70
CA ASP A 187 -1.96 3.00 -20.60
C ASP A 187 -2.53 2.97 -22.01
N ILE A 188 -1.68 3.08 -23.02
CA ILE A 188 -2.11 3.13 -24.42
C ILE A 188 -1.21 2.29 -25.32
N VAL A 189 -1.77 1.86 -26.45
CA VAL A 189 -1.00 1.34 -27.59
C VAL A 189 -0.94 2.40 -28.69
N TRP A 190 0.25 2.91 -28.95
CA TRP A 190 0.48 3.96 -29.94
C TRP A 190 1.23 3.40 -31.15
N TYR A 191 1.00 3.94 -32.34
CA TYR A 191 1.59 3.43 -33.57
C TYR A 191 2.63 4.41 -34.12
N GLU A 192 3.84 3.92 -34.32
CA GLU A 192 4.99 4.73 -34.72
C GLU A 192 5.53 4.29 -36.06
N ASN A 193 5.90 5.27 -36.89
CA ASN A 193 6.51 5.01 -38.20
C ASN A 193 7.89 4.36 -38.01
N GLN A 194 8.08 3.24 -38.69
CA GLN A 194 9.36 2.57 -38.86
C GLN A 194 9.67 2.51 -40.34
N THR A 195 10.87 2.93 -40.73
CA THR A 195 11.33 2.73 -42.10
C THR A 195 11.89 1.32 -42.23
N VAL A 196 11.35 0.54 -43.15
CA VAL A 196 11.80 -0.82 -43.47
C VAL A 196 12.20 -0.92 -44.92
N GLU A 197 13.36 -1.52 -45.18
CA GLU A 197 13.83 -1.75 -46.54
C GLU A 197 13.54 -3.20 -46.95
N LEU A 198 12.82 -3.36 -48.05
CA LEU A 198 12.47 -4.67 -48.62
C LEU A 198 12.98 -4.71 -50.06
N ASN A 199 13.88 -5.65 -50.35
CA ASN A 199 14.45 -5.86 -51.69
C ASN A 199 15.01 -4.56 -52.32
N GLY A 200 15.70 -3.73 -51.54
CA GLY A 200 16.28 -2.46 -52.00
C GLY A 200 15.32 -1.27 -52.08
N LYS A 201 14.07 -1.41 -51.59
CA LYS A 201 13.06 -0.34 -51.56
C LYS A 201 12.60 -0.06 -50.13
N GLN A 202 12.60 1.21 -49.74
CA GLN A 202 12.10 1.65 -48.43
C GLN A 202 10.57 1.74 -48.40
N TYR A 203 10.00 1.31 -47.28
CA TYR A 203 8.61 1.38 -46.91
C TYR A 203 8.51 2.00 -45.53
N THR A 204 7.51 2.83 -45.29
CA THR A 204 7.16 3.27 -43.94
C THR A 204 6.05 2.36 -43.43
N ALA A 205 6.31 1.66 -42.33
CA ALA A 205 5.38 0.74 -41.70
C ALA A 205 5.21 1.09 -40.22
N LEU A 206 3.99 0.96 -39.70
CA LEU A 206 3.67 1.30 -38.33
C LEU A 206 3.92 0.13 -37.39
N MET A 207 4.54 0.42 -36.24
CA MET A 207 4.77 -0.56 -35.19
C MET A 207 3.99 -0.18 -33.92
N PRO A 208 3.27 -1.11 -33.28
CA PRO A 208 2.61 -0.84 -32.01
C PRO A 208 3.64 -0.67 -30.89
N ARG A 209 3.43 0.37 -30.07
CA ARG A 209 4.25 0.73 -28.92
C ARG A 209 3.38 0.88 -27.69
N LEU A 210 3.73 0.16 -26.63
CA LEU A 210 3.08 0.28 -25.32
C LEU A 210 3.66 1.47 -24.57
N TYR A 211 2.78 2.36 -24.13
CA TYR A 211 3.09 3.44 -23.20
C TYR A 211 2.26 3.25 -21.94
N LEU A 212 2.92 3.24 -20.79
CA LEU A 212 2.28 3.07 -19.49
C LEU A 212 2.01 4.43 -18.84
N ALA A 213 0.82 4.59 -18.26
CA ALA A 213 0.48 5.79 -17.49
C ALA A 213 1.22 5.81 -16.15
N GLY A 214 1.31 7.01 -15.57
CA GLY A 214 1.98 7.22 -14.28
C GLY A 214 1.46 6.31 -13.16
N ALA A 215 0.14 6.06 -13.11
CA ALA A 215 -0.46 5.18 -12.12
C ALA A 215 0.00 3.71 -12.24
N THR A 216 0.14 3.20 -13.47
CA THR A 216 0.63 1.83 -13.73
C THR A 216 2.11 1.70 -13.42
N LEU A 217 2.91 2.70 -13.79
CA LEU A 217 4.33 2.75 -13.45
C LEU A 217 4.56 2.82 -11.95
N GLU A 218 3.74 3.58 -11.22
CA GLU A 218 3.75 3.62 -9.76
C GLU A 218 3.48 2.23 -9.16
N ASP A 219 2.54 1.47 -9.72
CA ASP A 219 2.25 0.11 -9.26
C ASP A 219 3.38 -0.87 -9.55
N LEU A 220 3.97 -0.83 -10.75
CA LEU A 220 5.08 -1.69 -11.14
C LEU A 220 6.36 -1.44 -10.35
N SER A 221 6.57 -0.21 -9.87
CA SER A 221 7.66 0.16 -8.98
C SER A 221 7.68 -0.64 -7.67
N LYS A 222 6.60 -1.37 -7.37
CA LYS A 222 6.48 -2.28 -6.22
C LYS A 222 7.06 -3.69 -6.46
N THR A 223 7.58 -4.02 -7.66
CA THR A 223 8.10 -5.38 -8.01
C THR A 223 9.64 -5.43 -8.05
N PRO A 224 10.33 -6.47 -7.51
CA PRO A 224 11.80 -6.54 -7.48
C PRO A 224 12.50 -6.66 -8.85
N GLN A 225 13.53 -5.83 -9.11
CA GLN A 225 14.16 -5.68 -10.45
C GLN A 225 15.62 -6.19 -10.58
N ALA A 226 16.33 -6.51 -9.48
CA ALA A 226 17.72 -7.00 -9.47
C ALA A 226 17.88 -8.28 -8.64
N PHE A 227 18.87 -9.14 -8.94
CA PHE A 227 19.05 -10.45 -8.30
C PHE A 227 20.51 -10.68 -7.88
N LEU A 228 20.74 -10.78 -6.56
CA LEU A 228 21.99 -11.25 -5.98
C LEU A 228 21.82 -12.67 -5.49
N SER A 229 22.66 -13.61 -5.92
CA SER A 229 22.57 -14.99 -5.43
C SER A 229 23.89 -15.73 -5.28
N ALA A 230 24.03 -16.45 -4.18
CA ALA A 230 25.16 -17.34 -3.94
C ALA A 230 24.84 -18.43 -2.92
N GLN A 231 25.78 -19.32 -2.60
CA GLN A 231 25.68 -20.13 -1.39
C GLN A 231 25.78 -19.22 -0.16
N ASN A 232 26.81 -18.38 -0.11
CA ASN A 232 27.04 -17.38 0.92
C ASN A 232 27.18 -15.99 0.32
N ILE A 233 26.53 -15.00 0.92
CA ILE A 233 26.57 -13.60 0.52
C ILE A 233 27.15 -12.75 1.65
N THR A 234 28.14 -11.93 1.36
CA THR A 234 28.66 -10.90 2.26
C THR A 234 28.62 -9.54 1.58
N ILE A 235 27.92 -8.58 2.18
CA ILE A 235 27.79 -7.22 1.64
C ILE A 235 28.21 -6.21 2.71
N ASN A 236 29.25 -5.42 2.43
CA ASN A 236 29.76 -4.41 3.34
C ASN A 236 29.72 -3.02 2.69
N SER A 237 29.20 -2.05 3.43
CA SER A 237 29.28 -0.63 3.06
C SER A 237 29.63 0.24 4.25
N ASN A 238 30.41 1.31 4.06
CA ASN A 238 30.56 2.31 5.13
C ASN A 238 29.37 3.29 5.19
N GLY A 239 28.53 3.35 4.16
CA GLY A 239 27.31 4.16 4.15
C GLY A 239 26.04 3.31 4.06
N THR A 240 25.19 3.58 3.08
CA THR A 240 23.83 3.00 3.01
C THR A 240 23.75 1.85 2.02
N ILE A 241 23.10 0.75 2.43
CA ILE A 241 22.69 -0.33 1.55
C ILE A 241 21.18 -0.24 1.33
N VAL A 242 20.75 -0.20 0.07
CA VAL A 242 19.33 -0.22 -0.32
C VAL A 242 19.06 -1.49 -1.12
N ASN A 243 18.09 -2.27 -0.68
CA ASN A 243 17.56 -3.42 -1.39
C ASN A 243 16.11 -3.16 -1.80
N SER A 244 15.87 -3.06 -3.10
CA SER A 244 14.57 -3.13 -3.75
C SER A 244 14.46 -4.32 -4.71
N GLY A 245 15.56 -5.06 -4.89
CA GLY A 245 15.63 -6.32 -5.62
C GLY A 245 15.52 -7.54 -4.70
N THR A 246 16.07 -8.66 -5.17
CA THR A 246 16.16 -9.92 -4.47
C THR A 246 17.60 -10.21 -4.07
N ILE A 247 17.82 -10.63 -2.83
CA ILE A 247 19.08 -11.18 -2.31
C ILE A 247 18.78 -12.59 -1.80
N THR A 248 19.32 -13.62 -2.46
CA THR A 248 19.05 -15.02 -2.13
C THR A 248 20.33 -15.81 -1.90
N SER A 249 20.57 -16.24 -0.66
CA SER A 249 21.61 -17.19 -0.32
C SER A 249 21.04 -18.61 -0.13
N GLN A 250 21.87 -19.64 -0.33
CA GLN A 250 21.50 -21.00 0.10
C GLN A 250 21.75 -21.18 1.60
N ASP A 251 22.84 -20.61 2.11
CA ASP A 251 23.28 -20.72 3.50
C ASP A 251 23.23 -19.35 4.19
N ASP A 252 24.34 -18.59 4.18
CA ASP A 252 24.47 -17.39 4.98
C ASP A 252 24.41 -16.10 4.15
N THR A 253 23.59 -15.13 4.59
CA THR A 253 23.67 -13.73 4.16
C THR A 253 24.15 -12.87 5.32
N HIS A 254 25.28 -12.19 5.16
CA HIS A 254 25.79 -11.21 6.09
C HIS A 254 25.84 -9.82 5.46
N ILE A 255 25.19 -8.84 6.08
CA ILE A 255 25.19 -7.45 5.59
C ILE A 255 25.62 -6.53 6.74
N THR A 256 26.66 -5.72 6.51
CA THR A 256 27.11 -4.69 7.45
C THR A 256 27.13 -3.32 6.76
N ALA A 257 26.47 -2.32 7.36
CA ALA A 257 26.38 -0.97 6.82
C ALA A 257 26.20 0.12 7.88
N SER A 258 26.32 1.40 7.52
CA SER A 258 25.81 2.49 8.36
C SER A 258 24.28 2.43 8.47
N ASN A 259 23.62 2.23 7.32
CA ASN A 259 22.16 2.04 7.23
C ASN A 259 21.83 0.89 6.27
N ILE A 260 20.81 0.10 6.60
CA ILE A 260 20.27 -0.95 5.73
C ILE A 260 18.80 -0.65 5.50
N THR A 261 18.41 -0.49 4.24
CA THR A 261 17.00 -0.32 3.83
C THR A 261 16.61 -1.47 2.93
N ASN A 262 15.63 -2.26 3.35
CA ASN A 262 14.90 -3.19 2.51
C ASN A 262 13.53 -2.57 2.18
N GLN A 263 13.34 -2.09 0.95
CA GLN A 263 12.11 -1.41 0.53
C GLN A 263 11.54 -2.09 -0.70
N ASN A 264 10.38 -2.73 -0.56
CA ASN A 264 9.79 -3.62 -1.58
C ASN A 264 10.73 -4.78 -2.02
N GLY A 265 11.86 -4.96 -1.34
CA GLY A 265 12.88 -5.94 -1.65
C GLY A 265 12.66 -7.25 -0.91
N VAL A 266 13.27 -8.31 -1.43
CA VAL A 266 13.22 -9.66 -0.88
C VAL A 266 14.62 -10.08 -0.46
N MET A 267 14.77 -10.60 0.76
CA MET A 267 15.97 -11.27 1.24
C MET A 267 15.62 -12.67 1.72
N THR A 268 16.24 -13.69 1.14
CA THR A 268 16.06 -15.09 1.52
C THR A 268 17.39 -15.78 1.78
N GLY A 269 17.43 -16.70 2.74
CA GLY A 269 18.62 -17.47 3.10
C GLY A 269 18.35 -18.50 4.20
N ASN A 270 19.29 -19.40 4.46
CA ASN A 270 19.19 -20.27 5.63
C ASN A 270 19.40 -19.48 6.92
N ASN A 271 20.43 -18.61 6.95
CA ASN A 271 20.62 -17.62 7.99
C ASN A 271 20.83 -16.23 7.37
N ILE A 272 20.25 -15.20 8.00
CA ILE A 272 20.42 -13.81 7.61
C ILE A 272 20.88 -13.02 8.83
N ASN A 273 22.00 -12.29 8.70
CA ASN A 273 22.55 -11.41 9.73
C ASN A 273 22.72 -10.00 9.16
N LEU A 274 21.87 -9.07 9.61
CA LEU A 274 21.88 -7.67 9.22
C LEU A 274 22.39 -6.81 10.38
N ASN A 275 23.52 -6.13 10.18
CA ASN A 275 24.19 -5.30 11.18
C ASN A 275 24.32 -3.86 10.65
N ALA A 276 23.37 -3.00 11.02
CA ALA A 276 23.42 -1.58 10.72
C ALA A 276 24.03 -0.81 11.90
N GLN A 277 24.85 0.20 11.65
CA GLN A 277 25.40 1.05 12.72
C GLN A 277 24.35 2.00 13.30
N ASN A 278 23.42 2.47 12.46
CA ASN A 278 22.38 3.41 12.84
C ASN A 278 20.99 2.80 12.61
N THR A 279 20.56 2.68 11.35
CA THR A 279 19.17 2.32 11.04
C THR A 279 19.06 1.06 10.19
N LEU A 280 18.15 0.17 10.56
CA LEU A 280 17.63 -0.89 9.71
C LEU A 280 16.14 -0.62 9.44
N LEU A 281 15.79 -0.34 8.20
CA LEU A 281 14.42 -0.12 7.75
C LEU A 281 13.98 -1.29 6.87
N ASN A 282 12.89 -1.95 7.23
CA ASN A 282 12.17 -2.88 6.37
C ASN A 282 10.79 -2.27 6.06
N GLN A 283 10.56 -1.84 4.82
CA GLN A 283 9.33 -1.20 4.38
C GLN A 283 8.70 -1.93 3.18
N SER A 284 7.50 -2.48 3.36
CA SER A 284 6.87 -3.39 2.39
C SER A 284 7.80 -4.48 1.86
N GLY A 285 8.81 -4.85 2.64
CA GLY A 285 9.86 -5.77 2.24
C GLY A 285 9.76 -7.09 3.00
N ASP A 286 10.30 -8.13 2.38
CA ASP A 286 10.33 -9.48 2.92
C ASP A 286 11.76 -9.88 3.30
N ILE A 287 11.99 -10.17 4.58
CA ILE A 287 13.26 -10.71 5.07
C ILE A 287 12.96 -12.06 5.72
N THR A 288 13.33 -13.14 5.04
CA THR A 288 12.97 -14.51 5.42
C THR A 288 14.22 -15.37 5.55
N ALA A 289 14.52 -15.78 6.77
CA ALA A 289 15.49 -16.83 7.04
C ALA A 289 14.77 -18.16 7.28
N VAL A 290 15.34 -19.28 6.83
CA VAL A 290 14.81 -20.61 7.19
C VAL A 290 15.08 -20.89 8.67
N ASN A 291 16.31 -20.63 9.11
CA ASN A 291 16.78 -21.03 10.44
C ASN A 291 16.97 -19.83 11.36
N ASN A 292 17.89 -18.90 11.08
CA ASN A 292 18.17 -17.77 11.98
C ASN A 292 18.11 -16.42 11.27
N LEU A 293 17.26 -15.52 11.77
CA LEU A 293 17.25 -14.10 11.39
C LEU A 293 17.81 -13.27 12.54
N LYS A 294 18.94 -12.58 12.34
CA LYS A 294 19.56 -11.70 13.33
C LYS A 294 19.60 -10.28 12.82
N LEU A 295 19.02 -9.36 13.59
CA LEU A 295 18.95 -7.94 13.26
C LEU A 295 19.60 -7.12 14.38
N LYS A 296 20.56 -6.27 14.03
CA LYS A 296 21.22 -5.36 14.96
C LYS A 296 21.31 -3.94 14.39
N ALA A 297 20.83 -2.95 15.14
CA ALA A 297 20.96 -1.53 14.80
C ALA A 297 20.83 -0.63 16.03
N LYS A 298 20.93 0.70 15.90
CA LYS A 298 20.40 1.60 16.94
C LYS A 298 18.89 1.67 16.85
N THR A 299 18.36 1.78 15.62
CA THR A 299 16.94 1.84 15.34
C THR A 299 16.57 0.77 14.32
N ILE A 300 15.57 -0.04 14.64
CA ILE A 300 14.99 -1.03 13.71
C ILE A 300 13.52 -0.68 13.49
N THR A 301 13.15 -0.48 12.23
CA THR A 301 11.77 -0.16 11.84
C THR A 301 11.27 -1.19 10.84
N ASN A 302 10.21 -1.90 11.19
CA ASN A 302 9.45 -2.79 10.32
C ASN A 302 8.06 -2.18 10.10
N ILE A 303 7.79 -1.67 8.90
CA ILE A 303 6.61 -0.82 8.65
C ILE A 303 5.96 -1.07 7.30
N ALA A 304 4.63 -1.14 7.25
CA ALA A 304 3.91 -1.18 5.99
C ALA A 304 4.20 0.04 5.08
N SER A 305 3.98 -0.10 3.77
CA SER A 305 3.90 1.09 2.90
C SER A 305 2.63 1.87 3.20
N GLU A 306 2.62 3.12 2.74
CA GLU A 306 1.46 3.97 2.79
C GLU A 306 1.37 4.75 1.49
N GLN A 307 0.15 4.93 1.00
CA GLN A 307 -0.13 5.75 -0.18
C GLN A 307 -1.17 6.80 0.19
N THR A 308 -0.97 8.02 -0.29
CA THR A 308 -1.97 9.10 -0.18
C THR A 308 -2.46 9.46 -1.58
N ILE A 309 -3.77 9.32 -1.80
CA ILE A 309 -4.44 9.69 -3.03
C ILE A 309 -5.24 10.97 -2.79
N THR A 310 -4.98 11.99 -3.59
CA THR A 310 -5.71 13.25 -3.57
C THR A 310 -6.49 13.42 -4.87
N LYS A 311 -7.82 13.54 -4.78
CA LYS A 311 -8.69 13.80 -5.94
C LYS A 311 -9.56 15.02 -5.66
N GLY A 312 -9.15 16.18 -6.18
CA GLY A 312 -9.77 17.45 -5.84
C GLY A 312 -9.58 17.77 -4.36
N THR A 313 -10.67 17.91 -3.61
CA THR A 313 -10.66 18.15 -2.15
C THR A 313 -10.70 16.86 -1.32
N ASN A 314 -10.86 15.70 -1.96
CA ASN A 314 -10.89 14.40 -1.29
C ASN A 314 -9.48 13.88 -1.08
N ILE A 315 -9.20 13.39 0.13
CA ILE A 315 -7.92 12.81 0.51
C ILE A 315 -8.18 11.42 1.07
N THR A 316 -7.49 10.40 0.56
CA THR A 316 -7.53 9.05 1.10
C THR A 316 -6.10 8.57 1.34
N GLN A 317 -5.79 8.23 2.59
CA GLN A 317 -4.54 7.58 2.97
C GLN A 317 -4.83 6.11 3.20
N SER A 318 -4.13 5.25 2.47
CA SER A 318 -4.29 3.80 2.56
C SER A 318 -2.98 3.14 2.96
N VAL A 319 -3.06 2.24 3.92
CA VAL A 319 -1.97 1.33 4.29
C VAL A 319 -1.80 0.32 3.17
N GLY A 320 -0.58 0.23 2.64
CA GLY A 320 -0.20 -0.68 1.58
C GLY A 320 0.26 -2.04 2.13
N SER A 321 1.20 -2.66 1.43
CA SER A 321 1.75 -3.96 1.80
C SER A 321 2.45 -3.92 3.15
N ALA A 322 2.18 -4.90 4.00
CA ALA A 322 2.90 -5.10 5.25
C ALA A 322 4.36 -5.51 4.98
N SER A 323 5.30 -5.04 5.81
CA SER A 323 6.63 -5.65 5.89
C SER A 323 6.63 -6.94 6.70
N ASN A 324 7.48 -7.90 6.29
CA ASN A 324 7.59 -9.21 6.93
C ASN A 324 9.03 -9.49 7.38
N LEU A 325 9.17 -9.88 8.65
CA LEU A 325 10.37 -10.50 9.21
C LEU A 325 10.04 -11.94 9.59
N GLN A 326 10.77 -12.91 9.03
CA GLN A 326 10.52 -14.33 9.25
C GLN A 326 11.80 -15.12 9.51
N GLY A 327 11.74 -16.05 10.47
CA GLY A 327 12.85 -16.93 10.82
C GLY A 327 12.40 -18.15 11.62
N GLY A 328 13.21 -19.22 11.68
CA GLY A 328 13.06 -20.23 12.72
C GLY A 328 13.26 -19.59 14.10
N ASN A 329 14.44 -19.04 14.33
CA ASN A 329 14.76 -18.17 15.47
C ASN A 329 14.99 -16.74 14.95
N VAL A 330 14.27 -15.78 15.51
CA VAL A 330 14.41 -14.36 15.17
C VAL A 330 14.99 -13.64 16.39
N ASN A 331 16.14 -12.99 16.24
CA ASN A 331 16.79 -12.20 17.28
C ASN A 331 16.91 -10.74 16.81
N ILE A 332 16.29 -9.82 17.57
CA ILE A 332 16.26 -8.39 17.25
C ILE A 332 16.88 -7.62 18.41
N ASN A 333 17.97 -6.91 18.16
CA ASN A 333 18.70 -6.13 19.15
C ASN A 333 18.88 -4.68 18.67
N ALA A 334 18.24 -3.74 19.34
CA ALA A 334 18.41 -2.32 19.05
C ALA A 334 18.23 -1.42 20.28
N GLN A 335 18.38 -0.11 20.13
CA GLN A 335 17.92 0.82 21.15
C GLN A 335 16.42 1.04 20.99
N ASP A 336 15.97 1.30 19.76
CA ASP A 336 14.57 1.54 19.44
C ASP A 336 14.08 0.56 18.38
N ILE A 337 12.96 -0.11 18.66
CA ILE A 337 12.32 -1.05 17.74
C ILE A 337 10.88 -0.61 17.52
N THR A 338 10.48 -0.50 16.26
CA THR A 338 9.10 -0.24 15.87
C THR A 338 8.62 -1.30 14.88
N ASN A 339 7.47 -1.91 15.18
CA ASN A 339 6.72 -2.76 14.26
C ASN A 339 5.33 -2.15 14.06
N THR A 340 5.06 -1.60 12.88
CA THR A 340 3.84 -0.83 12.58
C THR A 340 3.09 -1.39 11.38
N ALA A 341 1.84 -1.85 11.58
CA ALA A 341 1.03 -2.53 10.57
C ALA A 341 1.77 -3.68 9.85
N SER A 342 2.67 -4.35 10.57
CA SER A 342 3.67 -5.25 10.00
C SER A 342 3.80 -6.54 10.79
N ASN A 343 4.46 -7.54 10.18
CA ASN A 343 4.49 -8.91 10.70
C ASN A 343 5.90 -9.32 11.15
N ILE A 344 5.96 -10.01 12.28
CA ILE A 344 7.12 -10.78 12.74
C ILE A 344 6.64 -12.21 13.00
N THR A 345 7.17 -13.18 12.25
CA THR A 345 6.81 -14.60 12.38
C THR A 345 8.03 -15.42 12.74
N ALA A 346 7.94 -16.21 13.81
CA ALA A 346 9.06 -17.04 14.27
C ALA A 346 8.62 -18.36 14.91
N ASN A 347 9.53 -19.33 15.02
CA ASN A 347 9.38 -20.37 16.02
C ASN A 347 9.75 -19.82 17.40
N ASN A 348 10.91 -19.18 17.53
CA ASN A 348 11.31 -18.45 18.74
C ASN A 348 11.67 -17.01 18.39
N LEU A 349 11.24 -16.06 19.22
CA LEU A 349 11.47 -14.63 19.02
C LEU A 349 12.09 -14.02 20.27
N ASP A 350 13.32 -13.51 20.14
CA ASP A 350 14.02 -12.77 21.18
C ASP A 350 14.16 -11.30 20.76
N ILE A 351 13.65 -10.39 21.60
CA ILE A 351 13.74 -8.94 21.39
C ILE A 351 14.46 -8.31 22.58
N THR A 352 15.52 -7.56 22.29
CA THR A 352 16.21 -6.70 23.28
C THR A 352 16.20 -5.26 22.80
N ALA A 353 15.65 -4.35 23.61
CA ALA A 353 15.54 -2.93 23.27
C ALA A 353 15.69 -1.98 24.46
N ASN A 354 15.87 -0.68 24.23
CA ASN A 354 15.46 0.32 25.22
C ASN A 354 13.96 0.60 25.07
N ASN A 355 13.48 0.80 23.84
CA ASN A 355 12.07 1.06 23.56
C ASN A 355 11.56 0.09 22.48
N LEU A 356 10.44 -0.56 22.76
CA LEU A 356 9.72 -1.40 21.80
C LEU A 356 8.31 -0.85 21.60
N ASN A 357 7.97 -0.56 20.34
CA ASN A 357 6.62 -0.16 19.93
C ASN A 357 6.02 -1.15 18.93
N ILE A 358 4.89 -1.73 19.27
CA ILE A 358 4.08 -2.60 18.41
C ILE A 358 2.76 -1.87 18.18
N ALA A 359 2.65 -1.19 17.04
CA ALA A 359 1.62 -0.20 16.80
C ALA A 359 0.84 -0.44 15.51
N THR A 360 -0.21 0.34 15.36
CA THR A 360 -1.06 0.37 14.17
C THR A 360 -0.65 1.47 13.20
N GLN A 361 -0.89 1.27 11.90
CA GLN A 361 -0.94 2.35 10.92
C GLN A 361 -2.39 2.76 10.64
N GLN A 362 -2.64 4.03 10.33
CA GLN A 362 -3.97 4.54 10.07
C GLN A 362 -4.32 4.52 8.57
N ASN A 363 -5.50 4.01 8.24
CA ASN A 363 -6.19 4.33 7.00
C ASN A 363 -7.09 5.53 7.25
N THR A 364 -6.93 6.61 6.50
CA THR A 364 -7.75 7.83 6.65
C THR A 364 -8.51 8.17 5.38
N THR A 365 -9.69 8.72 5.52
CA THR A 365 -10.49 9.22 4.40
C THR A 365 -11.13 10.54 4.80
N ASP A 366 -10.87 11.60 4.06
CA ASP A 366 -11.55 12.90 4.13
C ASP A 366 -12.26 13.15 2.79
N LEU A 367 -13.59 13.04 2.77
CA LEU A 367 -14.44 13.26 1.60
C LEU A 367 -15.26 14.52 1.78
N LYS A 368 -15.26 15.37 0.76
CA LYS A 368 -16.02 16.63 0.73
C LYS A 368 -16.87 16.68 -0.53
N ALA A 369 -18.14 17.00 -0.36
CA ALA A 369 -19.09 17.17 -1.44
C ALA A 369 -19.92 18.44 -1.23
N GLY A 370 -20.25 19.14 -2.32
CA GLY A 370 -20.99 20.40 -2.28
C GLY A 370 -20.12 21.61 -1.93
N GLY A 371 -20.76 22.71 -1.54
CA GLY A 371 -20.11 23.98 -1.23
C GLY A 371 -21.07 25.02 -0.65
N GLY A 372 -20.52 26.01 0.06
CA GLY A 372 -21.30 27.08 0.69
C GLY A 372 -22.32 26.54 1.70
N ASP A 373 -23.60 26.80 1.44
CA ASP A 373 -24.71 26.46 2.34
C ASP A 373 -25.27 25.04 2.17
N ASN A 374 -24.74 24.28 1.21
CA ASN A 374 -25.12 22.90 0.92
C ASN A 374 -23.86 22.03 0.79
N TYR A 375 -23.51 21.30 1.83
CA TYR A 375 -22.32 20.45 1.85
C TYR A 375 -22.52 19.13 2.60
N SER A 376 -21.65 18.18 2.31
CA SER A 376 -21.48 16.93 3.04
C SER A 376 -19.99 16.63 3.19
N ASN A 377 -19.53 16.54 4.43
CA ASN A 377 -18.16 16.18 4.78
C ASN A 377 -18.17 14.84 5.52
N SER A 378 -17.29 13.92 5.14
CA SER A 378 -17.14 12.63 5.79
C SER A 378 -15.68 12.37 6.10
N GLN A 379 -15.39 12.07 7.36
CA GLN A 379 -14.06 11.72 7.84
C GLN A 379 -14.10 10.31 8.42
N SER A 380 -13.06 9.52 8.17
CA SER A 380 -12.90 8.21 8.81
C SER A 380 -11.44 7.91 9.08
N THR A 381 -11.18 7.26 10.20
CA THR A 381 -9.89 6.68 10.58
C THR A 381 -10.12 5.22 10.95
N LYS A 382 -9.36 4.32 10.32
CA LYS A 382 -9.27 2.91 10.71
C LYS A 382 -7.84 2.54 11.05
N HIS A 383 -7.65 1.62 11.97
CA HIS A 383 -6.32 1.17 12.39
C HIS A 383 -6.02 -0.23 11.86
N GLN A 384 -4.86 -0.36 11.21
CA GLN A 384 -4.29 -1.65 10.82
C GLN A 384 -3.17 -2.03 11.80
N GLY A 385 -3.43 -3.04 12.63
CA GLY A 385 -2.51 -3.49 13.67
C GLY A 385 -1.33 -4.31 13.17
N SER A 386 -0.31 -4.39 14.01
CA SER A 386 0.84 -5.27 13.82
C SER A 386 0.56 -6.69 14.33
N ASN A 387 1.29 -7.68 13.79
CA ASN A 387 1.19 -9.07 14.20
C ASN A 387 2.55 -9.65 14.59
N LEU A 388 2.66 -10.15 15.82
CA LEU A 388 3.74 -11.06 16.23
C LEU A 388 3.15 -12.47 16.35
N LYS A 389 3.65 -13.40 15.54
CA LYS A 389 3.21 -14.80 15.53
C LYS A 389 4.39 -15.70 15.84
N VAL A 390 4.39 -16.26 17.04
CA VAL A 390 5.45 -17.11 17.57
C VAL A 390 4.86 -18.48 17.88
N THR A 391 5.46 -19.57 17.39
CA THR A 391 4.93 -20.93 17.64
C THR A 391 5.53 -21.59 18.88
N GLY A 392 6.70 -21.13 19.32
CA GLY A 392 7.41 -21.52 20.54
C GLY A 392 7.49 -20.36 21.53
N ASP A 393 8.72 -19.97 21.90
CA ASP A 393 8.96 -19.01 22.97
C ASP A 393 9.15 -17.56 22.43
N LEU A 394 8.42 -16.63 23.04
CA LEU A 394 8.56 -15.20 22.87
C LEU A 394 9.24 -14.60 24.10
N ASN A 395 10.45 -14.06 23.95
CA ASN A 395 11.16 -13.35 25.02
C ASN A 395 11.37 -11.89 24.62
N ILE A 396 10.85 -10.97 25.43
CA ILE A 396 11.04 -9.52 25.24
C ILE A 396 11.71 -8.96 26.49
N SER A 397 12.82 -8.25 26.31
CA SER A 397 13.50 -7.48 27.35
C SER A 397 13.71 -6.05 26.87
N ALA A 398 12.93 -5.09 27.37
CA ALA A 398 13.08 -3.69 26.99
C ALA A 398 12.71 -2.71 28.09
N ASN A 399 13.36 -1.54 28.18
CA ASN A 399 13.01 -0.57 29.24
C ASN A 399 11.54 -0.14 29.12
N ASN A 400 11.09 0.29 27.94
CA ASN A 400 9.70 0.69 27.71
C ASN A 400 9.07 -0.14 26.59
N ILE A 401 7.89 -0.69 26.85
CA ILE A 401 7.13 -1.45 25.87
C ILE A 401 5.75 -0.81 25.69
N ASN A 402 5.38 -0.54 24.44
CA ASN A 402 4.05 -0.08 24.06
C ASN A 402 3.45 -1.02 23.01
N ILE A 403 2.25 -1.53 23.28
CA ILE A 403 1.48 -2.38 22.36
C ILE A 403 0.11 -1.72 22.15
N GLN A 404 -0.20 -1.38 20.91
CA GLN A 404 -1.40 -0.60 20.56
C GLN A 404 -2.15 -1.23 19.39
N GLY A 405 -3.43 -1.56 19.59
CA GLY A 405 -4.34 -2.13 18.59
C GLY A 405 -3.77 -3.32 17.81
N SER A 406 -2.86 -4.09 18.43
CA SER A 406 -2.02 -5.08 17.75
C SER A 406 -2.19 -6.48 18.35
N LYS A 407 -1.74 -7.50 17.62
CA LYS A 407 -1.89 -8.91 18.00
C LYS A 407 -0.53 -9.56 18.26
N VAL A 408 -0.40 -10.20 19.42
CA VAL A 408 0.78 -10.97 19.82
C VAL A 408 0.32 -12.37 20.21
N VAL A 409 0.83 -13.39 19.53
CA VAL A 409 0.52 -14.80 19.79
C VAL A 409 1.81 -15.58 19.98
N ALA A 410 1.90 -16.35 21.05
CA ALA A 410 3.04 -17.23 21.36
C ALA A 410 2.57 -18.57 21.93
N ASN A 411 3.45 -19.57 22.04
CA ASN A 411 3.19 -20.71 22.93
C ASN A 411 3.54 -20.31 24.37
N ASN A 412 4.78 -19.89 24.62
CA ASN A 412 5.13 -19.26 25.90
C ASN A 412 5.62 -17.83 25.64
N ALA A 413 5.27 -16.90 26.53
CA ALA A 413 5.71 -15.53 26.43
C ALA A 413 6.25 -15.03 27.77
N THR A 414 7.46 -14.47 27.75
CA THR A 414 8.08 -13.75 28.86
C THR A 414 8.39 -12.33 28.43
N ILE A 415 7.75 -11.35 29.07
CA ILE A 415 7.94 -9.92 28.79
C ILE A 415 8.52 -9.26 30.03
N LYS A 416 9.74 -8.73 29.92
CA LYS A 416 10.43 -8.01 30.98
C LYS A 416 10.65 -6.56 30.57
N SER A 417 10.27 -5.62 31.43
CA SER A 417 10.46 -4.20 31.16
C SER A 417 10.67 -3.32 32.38
N ASP A 418 11.09 -2.07 32.18
CA ASP A 418 10.96 -1.06 33.25
C ASP A 418 9.49 -0.62 33.35
N ASN A 419 8.83 -0.35 32.22
CA ASN A 419 7.43 0.06 32.09
C ASN A 419 6.72 -0.64 30.90
N LEU A 420 5.47 -1.06 31.08
CA LEU A 420 4.65 -1.69 30.04
C LEU A 420 3.29 -1.02 29.87
N ASN A 421 2.95 -0.68 28.61
CA ASN A 421 1.62 -0.22 28.21
C ASN A 421 1.02 -1.13 27.13
N ILE A 422 -0.16 -1.68 27.38
CA ILE A 422 -0.98 -2.43 26.42
C ILE A 422 -2.30 -1.70 26.30
N ALA A 423 -2.54 -1.04 25.16
CA ALA A 423 -3.68 -0.16 24.99
C ALA A 423 -4.46 -0.47 23.71
N ALA A 424 -5.75 -0.19 23.74
CA ALA A 424 -6.55 -0.09 22.54
C ALA A 424 -6.27 1.20 21.78
N VAL A 425 -6.61 1.19 20.50
CA VAL A 425 -6.76 2.40 19.67
C VAL A 425 -8.23 2.62 19.33
N GLN A 426 -8.60 3.72 18.69
CA GLN A 426 -9.99 4.02 18.36
C GLN A 426 -10.18 4.26 16.87
N ASP A 427 -10.91 3.37 16.22
CA ASP A 427 -11.47 3.64 14.91
C ASP A 427 -12.51 4.74 15.03
N SER A 428 -12.58 5.63 14.03
CA SER A 428 -13.52 6.74 14.04
C SER A 428 -14.17 6.97 12.69
N LYS A 429 -15.40 7.49 12.72
CA LYS A 429 -16.12 7.97 11.56
C LYS A 429 -16.95 9.17 11.95
N ALA A 430 -16.89 10.24 11.17
CA ALA A 430 -17.69 11.43 11.33
C ALA A 430 -18.31 11.83 9.99
N THR A 431 -19.57 12.25 10.00
CA THR A 431 -20.27 12.80 8.83
C THR A 431 -21.01 14.05 9.27
N GLN A 432 -20.76 15.15 8.56
CA GLN A 432 -21.42 16.43 8.76
C GLN A 432 -22.11 16.83 7.47
N MET A 433 -23.39 17.18 7.56
CA MET A 433 -24.17 17.64 6.41
C MET A 433 -24.86 18.93 6.76
N LYS A 434 -24.86 19.89 5.83
CA LYS A 434 -25.67 21.11 5.90
C LYS A 434 -26.43 21.25 4.60
N SER A 435 -27.71 21.58 4.68
CA SER A 435 -28.49 22.01 3.53
C SER A 435 -29.31 23.23 3.87
N SER A 436 -29.32 24.21 2.96
CA SER A 436 -30.12 25.41 3.07
C SER A 436 -30.89 25.66 1.79
N ALA A 437 -32.18 25.97 1.93
CA ALA A 437 -33.07 26.31 0.83
C ALA A 437 -33.75 27.66 1.07
N LYS A 438 -33.89 28.47 0.01
CA LYS A 438 -34.60 29.76 0.03
C LYS A 438 -35.68 29.77 -1.05
N GLY A 439 -36.90 30.15 -0.67
CA GLY A 439 -38.03 30.39 -1.57
C GLY A 439 -38.51 31.84 -1.50
N LEU A 440 -39.52 32.19 -2.31
CA LEU A 440 -40.04 33.56 -2.45
C LEU A 440 -40.50 34.20 -1.12
N PHE A 441 -40.93 33.38 -0.15
CA PHE A 441 -41.47 33.83 1.15
C PHE A 441 -41.07 32.92 2.34
N SER A 442 -40.07 32.05 2.16
CA SER A 442 -39.63 31.10 3.19
C SER A 442 -38.15 30.76 3.08
N SER A 443 -37.54 30.36 4.20
CA SER A 443 -36.21 29.75 4.19
C SER A 443 -36.10 28.62 5.20
N SER A 444 -35.31 27.60 4.86
CA SER A 444 -35.01 26.47 5.73
C SER A 444 -33.51 26.21 5.76
N VAL A 445 -33.01 25.86 6.94
CA VAL A 445 -31.65 25.35 7.15
C VAL A 445 -31.77 24.05 7.93
N SER A 446 -31.06 23.03 7.47
CA SER A 446 -30.89 21.77 8.17
C SER A 446 -29.40 21.48 8.29
N ALA A 447 -28.95 21.03 9.46
CA ALA A 447 -27.62 20.50 9.64
C ALA A 447 -27.67 19.22 10.48
N SER A 448 -26.80 18.26 10.19
CA SER A 448 -26.67 17.05 10.99
C SER A 448 -25.22 16.63 11.13
N THR A 449 -24.88 16.15 12.32
CA THR A 449 -23.55 15.61 12.64
C THR A 449 -23.72 14.23 13.23
N LYS A 450 -23.08 13.23 12.62
CA LYS A 450 -22.97 11.87 13.16
C LYS A 450 -21.51 11.55 13.37
N ALA A 451 -21.13 11.11 14.56
CA ALA A 451 -19.80 10.61 14.81
C ALA A 451 -19.84 9.31 15.63
N THR A 452 -18.90 8.41 15.38
CA THR A 452 -18.73 7.17 16.12
C THR A 452 -17.25 6.93 16.37
N THR A 453 -16.93 6.43 17.56
CA THR A 453 -15.61 5.86 17.87
C THR A 453 -15.78 4.43 18.38
N THR A 454 -14.89 3.54 17.96
CA THR A 454 -14.92 2.12 18.33
C THR A 454 -13.55 1.69 18.83
N ASN A 455 -13.52 1.07 20.00
CA ASN A 455 -12.33 0.56 20.65
C ASN A 455 -11.77 -0.67 19.91
N ILE A 456 -10.54 -0.56 19.43
CA ILE A 456 -9.78 -1.65 18.80
C ILE A 456 -8.72 -2.13 19.78
N ALA A 457 -8.98 -3.26 20.42
CA ALA A 457 -8.15 -3.84 21.47
C ALA A 457 -6.77 -4.28 20.98
N SER A 458 -5.75 -4.17 21.85
CA SER A 458 -4.57 -5.04 21.74
C SER A 458 -4.93 -6.44 22.25
N ASN A 459 -4.37 -7.47 21.62
CA ASN A 459 -4.64 -8.88 21.96
C ASN A 459 -3.32 -9.62 22.17
N LEU A 460 -3.08 -10.07 23.40
CA LEU A 460 -1.94 -10.94 23.75
C LEU A 460 -2.49 -12.33 24.07
N THR A 461 -2.04 -13.35 23.35
CA THR A 461 -2.45 -14.74 23.57
C THR A 461 -1.24 -15.65 23.71
N ALA A 462 -1.21 -16.46 24.77
CA ALA A 462 -0.21 -17.51 24.94
C ALA A 462 -0.77 -18.72 25.69
N ASN A 463 -0.04 -19.84 25.70
CA ASN A 463 -0.31 -20.93 26.63
C ASN A 463 0.10 -20.50 28.06
N ASN A 464 1.33 -19.99 28.21
CA ASN A 464 1.84 -19.37 29.43
C ASN A 464 2.32 -17.96 29.14
N LEU A 465 1.87 -16.97 29.91
CA LEU A 465 2.26 -15.57 29.78
C LEU A 465 2.77 -15.04 31.12
N THR A 466 4.03 -14.64 31.16
CA THR A 466 4.65 -13.95 32.28
C THR A 466 5.05 -12.54 31.85
N ILE A 467 4.57 -11.55 32.59
CA ILE A 467 4.91 -10.14 32.42
C ILE A 467 5.52 -9.64 33.73
N GLU A 468 6.69 -9.02 33.64
CA GLU A 468 7.43 -8.50 34.77
C GLU A 468 7.89 -7.06 34.49
N THR A 469 7.55 -6.12 35.37
CA THR A 469 8.16 -4.79 35.39
C THR A 469 9.14 -4.63 36.55
N THR A 470 10.28 -4.00 36.30
CA THR A 470 11.39 -3.87 37.27
C THR A 470 11.46 -2.49 37.92
N LYS A 471 10.81 -1.47 37.36
CA LYS A 471 10.84 -0.08 37.88
C LYS A 471 9.47 0.57 38.03
N GLU A 472 8.61 0.42 37.03
CA GLU A 472 7.35 1.14 36.89
C GLU A 472 6.15 0.16 36.77
N ASP A 473 5.06 0.62 36.18
CA ASP A 473 3.75 -0.02 36.21
C ASP A 473 3.53 -0.99 35.04
N ILE A 474 2.55 -1.88 35.21
CA ILE A 474 1.87 -2.59 34.11
C ILE A 474 0.54 -1.88 33.85
N ASN A 475 0.36 -1.32 32.64
CA ASN A 475 -0.87 -0.63 32.26
C ASN A 475 -1.58 -1.38 31.11
N ILE A 476 -2.85 -1.74 31.32
CA ILE A 476 -3.71 -2.45 30.36
C ILE A 476 -5.00 -1.64 30.19
N THR A 477 -5.31 -1.18 28.97
CA THR A 477 -6.50 -0.35 28.70
C THR A 477 -7.27 -0.83 27.47
N GLY A 478 -8.56 -1.12 27.63
CA GLY A 478 -9.46 -1.61 26.58
C GLY A 478 -8.93 -2.82 25.79
N SER A 479 -8.11 -3.66 26.42
CA SER A 479 -7.31 -4.71 25.75
C SER A 479 -7.56 -6.09 26.33
N ASN A 480 -7.17 -7.12 25.58
CA ASN A 480 -7.41 -8.53 25.92
C ASN A 480 -6.08 -9.25 26.14
N ILE A 481 -5.99 -9.98 27.25
CA ILE A 481 -4.87 -10.85 27.59
C ILE A 481 -5.42 -12.24 27.91
N ASP A 482 -5.00 -13.23 27.13
CA ASP A 482 -5.47 -14.60 27.23
C ASP A 482 -4.29 -15.56 27.39
N ALA A 483 -4.19 -16.20 28.56
CA ALA A 483 -3.17 -17.20 28.84
C ALA A 483 -3.81 -18.55 29.17
N GLN A 484 -3.78 -19.50 28.25
CA GLN A 484 -4.56 -20.75 28.37
C GLN A 484 -4.30 -21.52 29.67
N GLN A 485 -3.08 -21.47 30.21
CA GLN A 485 -2.70 -22.16 31.45
C GLN A 485 -2.36 -21.21 32.60
N GLN A 486 -1.39 -20.31 32.39
CA GLN A 486 -0.93 -19.41 33.44
C GLN A 486 -0.72 -17.99 32.91
N LEU A 487 -1.44 -17.04 33.51
CA LEU A 487 -1.14 -15.61 33.43
C LEU A 487 -0.45 -15.17 34.71
N SER A 488 0.73 -14.56 34.60
CA SER A 488 1.43 -13.94 35.74
C SER A 488 1.81 -12.50 35.40
N LEU A 489 1.23 -11.53 36.11
CA LEU A 489 1.60 -10.13 36.04
C LEU A 489 2.32 -9.75 37.33
N ASN A 490 3.60 -9.35 37.23
CA ASN A 490 4.43 -8.93 38.35
C ASN A 490 4.90 -7.50 38.11
N SER A 491 4.41 -6.54 38.90
CA SER A 491 4.78 -5.13 38.75
C SER A 491 5.65 -4.62 39.89
N ALA A 492 6.70 -3.88 39.54
CA ALA A 492 7.54 -3.16 40.49
C ALA A 492 6.79 -2.04 41.24
N LYS A 493 5.68 -1.54 40.69
CA LYS A 493 4.81 -0.54 41.31
C LYS A 493 3.35 -1.00 41.24
N ASP A 494 2.57 -0.49 40.29
CA ASP A 494 1.13 -0.74 40.18
C ASP A 494 0.78 -1.63 38.97
N ILE A 495 -0.27 -2.45 39.13
CA ILE A 495 -0.98 -3.08 38.00
C ILE A 495 -2.26 -2.30 37.76
N ASN A 496 -2.38 -1.62 36.62
CA ASN A 496 -3.53 -0.81 36.23
C ASN A 496 -4.26 -1.45 35.06
N ILE A 497 -5.50 -1.92 35.27
CA ILE A 497 -6.35 -2.54 34.27
C ILE A 497 -7.63 -1.70 34.14
N LYS A 498 -7.85 -1.09 32.98
CA LYS A 498 -8.91 -0.09 32.76
C LYS A 498 -9.74 -0.42 31.52
N ALA A 499 -11.03 -0.10 31.55
CA ALA A 499 -11.87 -0.14 30.36
C ALA A 499 -11.37 0.84 29.26
N GLY A 500 -11.53 0.43 28.01
CA GLY A 500 -11.60 1.33 26.87
C GLY A 500 -13.00 1.91 26.71
N TYR A 501 -13.24 2.66 25.64
CA TYR A 501 -14.55 3.28 25.41
C TYR A 501 -14.93 3.36 23.93
N ASP A 502 -16.18 3.02 23.65
CA ASP A 502 -16.88 3.36 22.43
C ASP A 502 -17.65 4.67 22.62
N GLY A 503 -17.80 5.43 21.54
CA GLY A 503 -18.49 6.71 21.53
C GLY A 503 -19.46 6.82 20.36
N SER A 504 -20.57 7.54 20.55
CA SER A 504 -21.40 7.99 19.43
C SER A 504 -22.01 9.36 19.69
N LEU A 505 -22.05 10.20 18.66
CA LEU A 505 -22.74 11.47 18.61
C LEU A 505 -23.75 11.43 17.46
N ASN A 506 -24.98 11.85 17.73
CA ASN A 506 -25.96 12.18 16.70
C ASN A 506 -26.57 13.53 17.06
N GLU A 507 -26.38 14.53 16.21
CA GLU A 507 -26.89 15.89 16.39
C GLU A 507 -27.63 16.33 15.12
N SER A 508 -28.76 17.01 15.30
CA SER A 508 -29.58 17.59 14.24
C SER A 508 -30.02 19.00 14.61
N TYR A 509 -29.89 19.90 13.65
CA TYR A 509 -30.31 21.29 13.73
C TYR A 509 -31.29 21.60 12.60
N HIS A 510 -32.42 22.22 12.93
CA HIS A 510 -33.40 22.68 11.97
C HIS A 510 -33.81 24.12 12.28
N LYS A 511 -33.78 24.99 11.27
CA LYS A 511 -34.34 26.34 11.32
C LYS A 511 -35.30 26.55 10.17
N THR A 512 -36.49 27.04 10.47
CA THR A 512 -37.46 27.45 9.44
C THR A 512 -37.94 28.87 9.70
N SER A 513 -38.11 29.64 8.63
CA SER A 513 -38.74 30.95 8.69
C SER A 513 -39.77 31.07 7.57
N SER A 514 -40.95 31.58 7.91
CA SER A 514 -42.06 31.73 6.98
C SER A 514 -42.74 33.08 7.18
N PHE A 515 -43.18 33.65 6.06
CA PHE A 515 -44.03 34.83 6.01
C PHE A 515 -45.50 34.38 5.96
N SER A 516 -46.30 34.74 6.97
CA SER A 516 -47.72 34.39 7.02
C SER A 516 -48.59 35.58 6.58
N LEU A 517 -49.50 35.34 5.63
CA LEU A 517 -50.45 36.34 5.10
C LEU A 517 -51.85 36.22 5.78
N GLY A 518 -51.94 35.57 6.95
CA GLY A 518 -53.18 35.43 7.73
C GLY A 518 -53.70 36.74 8.34
N GLY A 519 -52.98 37.85 8.15
CA GLY A 519 -53.31 39.20 8.62
C GLY A 519 -54.20 40.04 7.69
N LEU A 520 -54.97 39.45 6.77
CA LEU A 520 -55.99 40.18 5.99
C LEU A 520 -57.20 40.65 6.84
N VAL A 521 -57.10 40.54 8.18
CA VAL A 521 -58.07 41.04 9.17
C VAL A 521 -57.46 42.11 10.12
N GLY A 522 -56.37 42.79 9.72
CA GLY A 522 -55.99 44.07 10.34
C GLY A 522 -54.97 44.04 11.49
N ILE A 523 -53.97 43.16 11.42
CA ILE A 523 -52.77 43.18 12.28
C ILE A 523 -51.56 42.82 11.40
N GLY A 524 -50.45 43.56 11.55
CA GLY A 524 -49.31 43.63 10.61
C GLY A 524 -48.59 42.31 10.28
N PRO A 525 -47.50 42.34 9.48
CA PRO A 525 -46.82 41.13 9.02
C PRO A 525 -46.29 40.32 10.21
N LEU A 526 -46.78 39.07 10.35
CA LEU A 526 -46.35 38.16 11.40
C LEU A 526 -45.26 37.23 10.84
N TYR A 527 -44.01 37.59 11.09
CA TYR A 527 -42.84 36.75 10.82
C TYR A 527 -42.76 35.67 11.91
N THR A 528 -42.72 34.40 11.53
CA THR A 528 -42.49 33.28 12.46
C THR A 528 -41.16 32.60 12.13
N SER A 529 -40.31 32.41 13.14
CA SER A 529 -39.03 31.71 13.01
C SER A 529 -38.94 30.65 14.11
N THR A 530 -38.69 29.40 13.74
CA THR A 530 -38.40 28.34 14.71
C THR A 530 -36.97 27.85 14.53
N GLU A 531 -36.27 27.62 15.64
CA GLU A 531 -34.95 27.00 15.67
C GLU A 531 -34.96 25.83 16.66
N ASP A 532 -34.63 24.63 16.18
CA ASP A 532 -34.55 23.40 16.96
C ASP A 532 -33.14 22.81 16.84
N LEU A 533 -32.51 22.53 17.98
CA LEU A 533 -31.26 21.77 18.09
C LEU A 533 -31.50 20.57 19.01
N GLU A 534 -31.30 19.38 18.49
CA GLU A 534 -31.38 18.12 19.26
C GLU A 534 -30.08 17.34 19.09
N GLY A 535 -29.60 16.73 20.17
CA GLY A 535 -28.47 15.83 20.09
C GLY A 535 -28.39 14.79 21.18
N ARG A 536 -27.61 13.75 20.90
CA ARG A 536 -27.49 12.54 21.70
C ARG A 536 -26.05 12.05 21.71
N ILE A 537 -25.46 11.92 22.90
CA ILE A 537 -24.09 11.48 23.11
C ILE A 537 -24.09 10.20 23.94
N LYS A 538 -23.52 9.12 23.38
CA LYS A 538 -23.24 7.88 24.11
C LYS A 538 -21.75 7.71 24.34
N LYS A 539 -21.41 7.21 25.52
CA LYS A 539 -20.11 6.64 25.85
C LYS A 539 -20.33 5.30 26.53
N THR A 540 -19.81 4.23 25.94
CA THR A 540 -19.98 2.87 26.44
C THR A 540 -18.62 2.30 26.80
N ALA A 541 -18.45 1.84 28.03
CA ALA A 541 -17.23 1.17 28.45
C ALA A 541 -17.06 -0.15 27.70
N VAL A 542 -15.82 -0.41 27.27
CA VAL A 542 -15.38 -1.69 26.69
C VAL A 542 -14.38 -2.30 27.67
N ASN A 543 -14.74 -3.42 28.28
CA ASN A 543 -13.92 -4.02 29.34
C ASN A 543 -12.53 -4.40 28.81
N SER A 544 -11.51 -4.21 29.64
CA SER A 544 -10.27 -4.99 29.48
C SER A 544 -10.49 -6.40 30.00
N THR A 545 -9.99 -7.40 29.28
CA THR A 545 -10.18 -8.82 29.63
C THR A 545 -8.86 -9.48 29.98
N LEU A 546 -8.84 -10.24 31.08
CA LEU A 546 -7.76 -11.14 31.47
C LEU A 546 -8.36 -12.54 31.64
N SER A 547 -7.89 -13.52 30.87
CA SER A 547 -8.36 -14.91 30.94
C SER A 547 -7.22 -15.90 31.11
N GLY A 548 -7.50 -17.02 31.77
CA GLY A 548 -6.60 -18.18 31.82
C GLY A 548 -7.02 -19.26 32.81
N ASN A 549 -6.33 -20.41 32.84
CA ASN A 549 -6.64 -21.42 33.86
C ASN A 549 -6.26 -20.93 35.27
N ASN A 550 -5.09 -20.30 35.42
CA ASN A 550 -4.64 -19.64 36.64
C ASN A 550 -4.16 -18.22 36.34
N ILE A 551 -4.55 -17.26 37.18
CA ILE A 551 -4.14 -15.85 37.07
C ILE A 551 -3.48 -15.42 38.38
N THR A 552 -2.27 -14.86 38.28
CA THR A 552 -1.52 -14.29 39.40
C THR A 552 -1.21 -12.83 39.11
N LEU A 553 -1.63 -11.94 40.01
CA LEU A 553 -1.38 -10.50 39.94
C LEU A 553 -0.58 -10.07 41.18
N ASN A 554 0.67 -9.67 41.00
CA ASN A 554 1.53 -9.20 42.09
C ASN A 554 1.97 -7.77 41.81
N ALA A 555 1.63 -6.83 42.68
CA ALA A 555 2.06 -5.44 42.62
C ALA A 555 2.73 -5.04 43.94
N ASN A 556 3.84 -4.32 43.89
CA ASN A 556 4.46 -3.80 45.11
C ASN A 556 3.65 -2.68 45.77
N ASN A 557 2.82 -1.99 45.00
CA ASN A 557 1.92 -0.93 45.47
C ASN A 557 0.47 -1.36 45.33
N ASN A 558 -0.18 -1.11 44.19
CA ASN A 558 -1.62 -1.29 44.05
C ASN A 558 -1.99 -2.16 42.85
N ILE A 559 -3.12 -2.87 42.97
CA ILE A 559 -3.84 -3.43 41.81
C ILE A 559 -5.10 -2.59 41.62
N ASN A 560 -5.20 -1.90 40.48
CA ASN A 560 -6.32 -1.03 40.13
C ASN A 560 -7.07 -1.62 38.94
N ALA A 561 -8.27 -2.15 39.17
CA ALA A 561 -9.13 -2.77 38.18
C ALA A 561 -10.43 -1.96 38.03
N ALA A 562 -10.61 -1.27 36.90
CA ALA A 562 -11.77 -0.43 36.64
C ALA A 562 -12.44 -0.76 35.30
N GLY A 563 -13.64 -1.34 35.33
CA GLY A 563 -14.34 -1.78 34.11
C GLY A 563 -13.60 -2.91 33.41
N VAL A 564 -13.46 -4.04 34.10
CA VAL A 564 -12.66 -5.18 33.65
C VAL A 564 -13.48 -6.46 33.74
N ASP A 565 -13.04 -7.47 33.00
CA ASP A 565 -13.49 -8.85 33.14
C ASP A 565 -12.25 -9.73 33.36
N ILE A 566 -12.10 -10.28 34.56
CA ILE A 566 -10.95 -11.14 34.91
C ILE A 566 -11.53 -12.51 35.27
N GLN A 567 -11.26 -13.50 34.43
CA GLN A 567 -11.84 -14.83 34.53
C GLN A 567 -10.74 -15.89 34.57
N ALA A 568 -10.80 -16.76 35.58
CA ALA A 568 -9.96 -17.95 35.61
C ALA A 568 -10.78 -19.22 35.79
N ASP A 569 -10.39 -20.29 35.10
CA ASP A 569 -11.07 -21.58 35.21
C ASP A 569 -10.80 -22.28 36.56
N ASN A 570 -9.61 -22.07 37.14
CA ASN A 570 -9.21 -22.67 38.40
C ASN A 570 -9.00 -21.63 39.52
N SER A 571 -8.06 -20.67 39.35
CA SER A 571 -7.72 -19.75 40.44
C SER A 571 -7.27 -18.36 40.00
N ILE A 572 -7.60 -17.37 40.84
CA ILE A 572 -7.08 -16.00 40.76
C ILE A 572 -6.41 -15.68 42.11
N SER A 573 -5.16 -15.22 42.07
CA SER A 573 -4.42 -14.73 43.23
C SER A 573 -3.96 -13.29 43.00
N GLY A 574 -4.12 -12.43 44.00
CA GLY A 574 -3.73 -11.02 43.96
C GLY A 574 -2.97 -10.62 45.21
N THR A 575 -1.74 -10.09 45.06
CA THR A 575 -0.93 -9.56 46.17
C THR A 575 -0.55 -8.12 45.89
N ALA A 576 -0.97 -7.21 46.76
CA ALA A 576 -0.65 -5.78 46.71
C ALA A 576 -0.82 -5.13 48.09
N LYS A 577 -0.42 -3.87 48.26
CA LYS A 577 -0.80 -3.06 49.43
C LYS A 577 -2.30 -2.79 49.42
N ASP A 578 -2.80 -2.30 48.28
CA ASP A 578 -4.22 -2.04 48.07
C ASP A 578 -4.71 -2.71 46.76
N ILE A 579 -5.92 -3.26 46.80
CA ILE A 579 -6.60 -3.82 45.64
C ILE A 579 -7.93 -3.07 45.45
N ASN A 580 -8.02 -2.30 44.37
CA ASN A 580 -9.16 -1.46 44.04
C ASN A 580 -9.92 -2.06 42.84
N ILE A 581 -11.16 -2.49 43.07
CA ILE A 581 -12.04 -3.00 42.01
C ILE A 581 -13.24 -2.07 41.88
N GLN A 582 -13.39 -1.44 40.71
CA GLN A 582 -14.35 -0.37 40.49
C GLN A 582 -15.18 -0.61 39.23
N ASN A 583 -16.46 -0.25 39.31
CA ASN A 583 -17.30 -0.13 38.14
C ASN A 583 -16.97 1.16 37.37
N VAL A 584 -17.17 1.13 36.06
CA VAL A 584 -17.13 2.32 35.19
C VAL A 584 -18.51 2.56 34.63
N ASN A 585 -18.86 3.83 34.42
CA ASN A 585 -20.21 4.21 34.02
C ASN A 585 -20.31 4.40 32.50
N ASN A 586 -21.39 3.88 31.93
CA ASN A 586 -21.86 4.28 30.62
C ASN A 586 -22.63 5.59 30.75
N THR A 587 -22.51 6.49 29.76
CA THR A 587 -23.28 7.74 29.73
C THR A 587 -24.12 7.80 28.46
N ASP A 588 -25.36 8.26 28.58
CA ASP A 588 -26.29 8.46 27.47
C ASP A 588 -27.04 9.77 27.67
N THR A 589 -26.49 10.85 27.11
CA THR A 589 -26.98 12.21 27.32
C THR A 589 -27.81 12.66 26.14
N HIS A 590 -29.00 13.18 26.39
CA HIS A 590 -29.89 13.80 25.40
C HIS A 590 -30.05 15.28 25.72
N TYR A 591 -30.03 16.13 24.70
CA TYR A 591 -30.32 17.56 24.84
C TYR A 591 -31.23 18.04 23.71
N LEU A 592 -32.13 18.97 24.06
CA LEU A 592 -33.04 19.63 23.14
C LEU A 592 -33.10 21.12 23.49
N ASN A 593 -32.96 21.98 22.49
CA ASN A 593 -33.14 23.42 22.63
C ASN A 593 -34.03 23.94 21.49
N THR A 594 -35.18 24.51 21.85
CA THR A 594 -36.16 25.06 20.91
C THR A 594 -36.34 26.55 21.17
N LYS A 595 -36.23 27.37 20.12
CA LYS A 595 -36.57 28.80 20.12
C LYS A 595 -37.72 29.05 19.15
N LYS A 596 -38.69 29.86 19.58
CA LYS A 596 -39.88 30.25 18.80
C LYS A 596 -39.98 31.76 18.65
#